data_AF-A0A969M5Z3-F1
#
_entry.id   AF-A0A969M5Z3-F1
#
_cell.length_a   1.000
_cell.length_b   1.000
_cell.length_c   1.000
_cell.angle_alpha   90.00
_cell.angle_beta   90.00
_cell.angle_gamma   90.00
#
_symmetry.space_group_name_H-M   'P 1'
#
loop_
_entity.id
_entity.type
_entity.pdbx_description
1 polymer ?
#
loop_
_entity_poly.entity_id
_entity_poly.type
_entity_poly.pdbx_seq_one_letter_code
_entity_poly.pdbx_strand_id
1 'polypeptide(L)'
;DALLEQGNTDLASDMWREVAIALDLGDEPLPAYRIIREKRATFLQSPIEVAKRPGCETSWKNLFLAGDWTDTGLPATIEGSVRSGNTAAAKILARLADT
;
A
#
# COMPACT_ATOMS: atom_id res chain seq x y z
N ASP A 1 -3.98 -16.64 -6.92
CA ASP A 1 -2.77 -17.49 -6.87
C ASP A 1 -2.25 -17.99 -8.21
N ALA A 2 -3.08 -18.41 -9.19
CA ALA A 2 -2.58 -18.91 -10.49
C ALA A 2 -1.61 -17.98 -11.23
N LEU A 3 -1.83 -16.65 -11.20
CA LEU A 3 -0.93 -15.66 -11.81
C LEU A 3 0.46 -15.57 -11.14
N LEU A 4 0.57 -15.96 -9.87
CA LEU A 4 1.86 -16.00 -9.17
C LEU A 4 2.75 -17.14 -9.70
N GLU A 5 2.13 -18.20 -10.20
CA GLU A 5 2.80 -19.42 -10.68
C GLU A 5 3.04 -19.40 -12.20
N GLN A 6 2.45 -18.45 -12.93
CA GLN A 6 2.66 -18.28 -14.37
C GLN A 6 4.06 -17.73 -14.68
N GLY A 7 4.66 -18.20 -15.78
CA GLY A 7 5.96 -17.72 -16.27
C GLY A 7 5.93 -16.23 -16.64
N ASN A 8 7.06 -15.52 -16.45
CA ASN A 8 7.13 -14.07 -16.68
C ASN A 8 6.80 -13.67 -18.12
N THR A 9 7.28 -14.45 -19.10
CA THR A 9 7.09 -14.15 -20.53
C THR A 9 5.63 -14.28 -20.93
N ASP A 10 4.97 -15.35 -20.49
CA ASP A 10 3.56 -15.58 -20.80
C ASP A 10 2.69 -14.51 -20.14
N LEU A 11 2.95 -14.22 -18.86
CA LEU A 11 2.24 -13.18 -18.12
C LEU A 11 2.39 -11.80 -18.76
N ALA A 12 3.61 -11.43 -19.18
CA ALA A 12 3.86 -10.16 -19.84
C ALA A 12 3.15 -10.07 -21.20
N SER A 13 3.14 -11.16 -21.97
CA SER A 13 2.45 -11.26 -23.26
C SER A 13 0.93 -11.09 -23.10
N ASP A 14 0.34 -11.78 -22.11
CA ASP A 14 -1.09 -11.68 -21.84
C ASP A 14 -1.49 -10.28 -21.36
N MET A 15 -0.73 -9.68 -20.44
CA MET A 15 -0.96 -8.31 -19.98
C MET A 15 -0.83 -7.30 -21.12
N TRP A 16 0.17 -7.45 -21.99
CA TRP A 16 0.39 -6.52 -23.11
C TRP A 16 -0.73 -6.58 -24.13
N ARG A 17 -1.27 -7.78 -24.41
CA ARG A 17 -2.45 -7.93 -25.29
C ARG A 17 -3.62 -7.08 -24.79
N GLU A 18 -3.89 -7.10 -23.48
CA GLU A 18 -4.97 -6.29 -22.88
C GLU A 18 -4.66 -4.79 -22.93
N VAL A 19 -3.41 -4.39 -22.65
CA VAL A 19 -2.97 -2.99 -22.72
C VAL A 19 -3.08 -2.45 -24.16
N ALA A 20 -2.65 -3.22 -25.15
CA ALA A 20 -2.71 -2.83 -26.57
C ALA A 20 -4.16 -2.63 -27.03
N ILE A 21 -5.10 -3.46 -26.58
CA ILE A 21 -6.53 -3.27 -26.83
C ILE A 21 -7.05 -2.01 -26.13
N ALA A 22 -6.74 -1.85 -24.84
CA ALA A 22 -7.27 -0.74 -24.03
C ALA A 22 -6.78 0.64 -24.49
N LEU A 23 -5.58 0.70 -25.07
CA LEU A 23 -4.93 1.92 -25.53
C LEU A 23 -4.95 2.08 -27.07
N ASP A 24 -5.64 1.20 -27.80
CA ASP A 24 -5.73 1.19 -29.27
C ASP A 24 -4.36 1.24 -29.97
N LEU A 25 -3.44 0.39 -29.52
CA LEU A 25 -2.05 0.35 -30.00
C LEU A 25 -1.85 -0.59 -31.20
N GLY A 26 -2.88 -1.30 -31.66
CA GLY A 26 -2.77 -2.25 -32.77
C GLY A 26 -1.73 -3.34 -32.51
N ASP A 27 -0.80 -3.53 -33.46
CA ASP A 27 0.24 -4.57 -33.44
C ASP A 27 1.56 -4.11 -32.81
N GLU A 28 1.55 -3.05 -32.00
CA GLU A 28 2.75 -2.60 -31.30
C GLU A 28 3.37 -3.76 -30.48
N PRO A 29 4.68 -4.04 -30.66
CA PRO A 29 5.32 -5.16 -30.00
C PRO A 29 5.42 -4.92 -28.49
N LEU A 30 5.49 -6.02 -27.73
CA LEU A 30 5.73 -5.97 -26.28
C LEU A 30 7.02 -5.17 -26.00
N PRO A 31 6.95 -4.05 -25.27
CA PRO A 31 8.14 -3.28 -24.91
C PRO A 31 9.00 -4.02 -23.89
N ALA A 32 10.19 -3.47 -23.60
CA ALA A 32 11.04 -3.98 -22.53
C ALA A 32 10.26 -4.02 -21.20
N TYR A 33 10.26 -5.17 -20.53
CA TYR A 33 9.42 -5.41 -19.35
C TYR A 33 10.21 -5.99 -18.19
N ARG A 34 9.66 -5.82 -16.99
CA ARG A 34 10.10 -6.51 -15.78
C ARG A 34 8.88 -6.84 -14.93
N ILE A 35 8.65 -8.12 -14.68
CA ILE A 35 7.61 -8.56 -13.75
C ILE A 35 8.18 -8.61 -12.33
N ILE A 36 7.51 -7.92 -11.40
CA ILE A 36 7.81 -7.94 -9.97
C ILE A 36 6.62 -8.59 -9.26
N ARG A 37 6.88 -9.58 -8.40
CA ARG A 37 5.84 -10.28 -7.62
C ARG A 37 6.05 -10.04 -6.14
N GLU A 38 5.12 -9.34 -5.51
CA GLU A 38 5.14 -9.05 -4.08
C GLU A 38 3.98 -9.78 -3.39
N LYS A 39 4.21 -11.00 -2.88
CA LYS A 39 3.17 -11.83 -2.24
C LYS A 39 2.52 -11.16 -1.02
N ARG A 40 3.15 -10.14 -0.45
CA ARG A 40 2.70 -9.39 0.72
C ARG A 40 2.72 -7.88 0.48
N ALA A 41 2.38 -7.45 -0.74
CA ALA A 41 2.38 -6.03 -1.12
C ALA A 41 1.49 -5.18 -0.22
N THR A 42 0.30 -5.68 0.11
CA THR A 42 -0.67 -5.00 0.97
C THR A 42 -1.31 -6.03 1.91
N PHE A 43 -1.62 -5.64 3.14
CA PHE A 43 -2.44 -6.47 4.01
C PHE A 43 -3.89 -6.53 3.51
N LEU A 44 -4.62 -7.54 3.96
CA LEU A 44 -6.04 -7.69 3.65
C LEU A 44 -6.85 -6.58 4.35
N GLN A 45 -7.47 -5.69 3.58
CA GLN A 45 -8.31 -4.62 4.11
C GLN A 45 -9.77 -5.07 4.34
N SER A 46 -9.98 -6.25 4.94
CA SER A 46 -11.33 -6.69 5.33
C SER A 46 -11.81 -5.87 6.54
N PRO A 47 -13.14 -5.74 6.79
CA PRO A 47 -13.64 -5.01 7.96
C PRO A 47 -13.03 -5.49 9.29
N ILE A 48 -12.80 -6.80 9.44
CA ILE A 48 -12.19 -7.40 10.64
C ILE A 48 -10.73 -6.99 10.79
N GLU A 49 -9.95 -6.95 9.71
CA GLU A 49 -8.54 -6.55 9.76
C GLU A 49 -8.39 -5.03 9.91
N VAL A 50 -9.27 -4.24 9.29
CA VAL A 50 -9.30 -2.78 9.45
C VAL A 50 -9.58 -2.41 10.91
N ALA A 51 -10.50 -3.12 11.57
CA ALA A 51 -10.80 -2.89 12.99
C ALA A 51 -9.63 -3.22 13.95
N LYS A 52 -8.60 -3.95 13.48
CA LYS A 52 -7.38 -4.25 14.26
C LYS A 52 -6.28 -3.20 14.10
N ARG A 53 -6.43 -2.23 13.19
CA ARG A 53 -5.41 -1.20 12.98
C ARG A 53 -5.23 -0.39 14.26
N PRO A 54 -3.99 -0.23 14.76
CA PRO A 54 -3.78 0.52 15.99
C PRO A 54 -3.89 2.02 15.73
N GLY A 55 -4.28 2.75 16.78
CA GLY A 55 -4.13 4.19 16.81
C GLY A 55 -2.66 4.64 16.90
N CYS A 56 -2.46 5.95 16.89
CA CYS A 56 -1.12 6.55 16.92
C CYS A 56 -0.40 6.36 18.28
N GLU A 57 -1.12 6.43 19.39
CA GLU A 57 -0.53 6.35 20.73
C GLU A 57 -0.33 4.90 21.18
N THR A 58 0.80 4.64 21.85
CA THR A 58 1.10 3.35 22.48
C THR A 58 1.09 3.47 24.00
N SER A 59 1.28 2.36 24.71
CA SER A 59 1.47 2.37 26.16
C SER A 59 2.77 3.06 26.60
N TRP A 60 3.73 3.23 25.69
CA TRP A 60 5.01 3.87 25.97
C TRP A 60 4.93 5.37 25.74
N LYS A 61 5.42 6.15 26.71
CA LYS A 61 5.29 7.63 26.67
C LYS A 61 6.03 8.30 25.51
N ASN A 62 7.01 7.62 24.92
CA ASN A 62 7.92 8.12 23.90
C ASN A 62 7.89 7.30 22.60
N LEU A 63 6.85 6.47 22.39
CA LEU A 63 6.67 5.71 21.16
C LEU A 63 5.30 5.99 20.55
N PHE A 64 5.31 6.45 19.30
CA PHE A 64 4.14 6.74 18.49
C PHE A 64 4.21 5.96 17.18
N LEU A 65 3.06 5.49 16.70
CA LEU A 65 2.94 4.75 15.45
C LEU A 65 2.53 5.69 14.33
N ALA A 66 3.14 5.50 13.16
CA ALA A 66 2.78 6.19 11.93
C ALA A 66 2.88 5.24 10.72
N GLY A 67 2.02 5.48 9.73
CA GLY A 67 1.93 4.72 8.49
C GLY A 67 0.49 4.48 8.05
N ASP A 68 0.30 4.14 6.78
CA ASP A 68 -1.01 3.83 6.19
C ASP A 68 -1.73 2.61 6.81
N TRP A 69 -0.96 1.72 7.44
CA TRP A 69 -1.46 0.56 8.18
C TRP A 69 -2.04 0.91 9.56
N THR A 70 -1.87 2.15 10.05
CA THR A 70 -2.49 2.64 11.28
C THR A 70 -3.95 3.05 11.06
N ASP A 71 -4.70 3.27 12.15
CA ASP A 71 -6.09 3.72 12.07
C ASP A 71 -6.17 5.21 11.69
N THR A 72 -6.16 5.46 10.38
CA THR A 72 -6.20 6.81 9.79
C THR A 72 -7.59 7.23 9.35
N GLY A 73 -8.57 6.33 9.42
CA GLY A 73 -9.89 6.48 8.79
C GLY A 73 -9.89 6.45 7.26
N LEU A 74 -8.74 6.15 6.62
CA LEU A 74 -8.60 5.99 5.17
C LEU A 74 -8.17 4.54 4.83
N PRO A 75 -8.40 4.07 3.59
CA PRO A 75 -7.71 2.88 3.09
C PRO A 75 -6.18 3.07 3.18
N ALA A 76 -5.44 1.96 3.17
CA ALA A 76 -3.97 2.00 3.22
C ALA A 76 -3.42 2.66 1.94
N THR A 77 -3.13 3.95 2.04
CA THR A 77 -2.86 4.88 0.93
C THR A 77 -1.75 5.86 1.32
N ILE A 78 -1.19 6.55 0.33
CA ILE A 78 -0.18 7.59 0.55
C ILE A 78 -0.77 8.72 1.42
N GLU A 79 -2.01 9.14 1.17
CA GLU A 79 -2.72 10.14 1.96
C GLU A 79 -2.93 9.67 3.41
N GLY A 80 -3.24 8.39 3.61
CA GLY A 80 -3.29 7.75 4.92
C GLY A 80 -1.95 7.83 5.65
N SER A 81 -0.84 7.48 4.98
CA SER A 81 0.51 7.59 5.54
C SER A 81 0.85 9.02 5.96
N VAL A 82 0.58 10.01 5.10
CA VAL A 82 0.85 11.42 5.39
C VAL A 82 0.00 11.91 6.58
N ARG A 83 -1.30 11.60 6.61
CA ARG A 83 -2.20 11.93 7.72
C ARG A 83 -1.73 11.32 9.04
N SER A 84 -1.32 10.05 9.00
CA SER A 84 -0.78 9.33 10.16
C SER A 84 0.49 9.99 10.68
N GLY A 85 1.44 10.33 9.80
CA GLY A 85 2.67 11.02 10.17
C GLY A 85 2.42 12.39 10.83
N ASN A 86 1.52 13.19 10.26
CA ASN A 86 1.13 14.48 10.84
C ASN A 86 0.48 14.31 12.23
N THR A 87 -0.33 13.27 12.40
CA THR A 87 -0.95 12.93 13.70
C THR A 87 0.12 12.58 14.74
N ALA A 88 1.08 11.73 14.38
CA ALA A 88 2.19 11.37 15.27
C ALA A 88 3.04 12.58 15.67
N ALA A 89 3.39 13.43 14.70
CA ALA A 89 4.15 14.67 14.99
C ALA A 89 3.39 15.60 15.95
N ALA A 90 2.10 15.81 15.72
CA ALA A 90 1.27 16.64 16.61
C ALA A 90 1.19 16.08 18.04
N LYS A 91 1.06 14.76 18.17
CA LYS A 91 1.03 14.08 19.48
C LYS A 91 2.37 14.14 20.21
N ILE A 92 3.48 14.02 19.50
CA ILE A 92 4.83 14.21 20.05
C ILE A 92 4.99 15.64 20.59
N LEU A 93 4.62 16.66 19.80
CA LEU A 93 4.73 18.06 20.20
C LEU A 93 3.86 18.36 21.43
N ALA A 94 2.63 17.87 21.48
CA ALA A 94 1.76 18.01 22.65
C ALA A 94 2.38 17.38 23.90
N ARG A 95 2.95 16.18 23.79
CA ARG A 95 3.62 15.51 24.92
C ARG A 95 4.83 16.28 25.43
N LEU A 96 5.63 16.87 24.54
CA LEU A 96 6.78 17.69 24.93
C LEU A 96 6.36 18.98 25.66
N ALA A 97 5.19 19.54 25.34
CA ALA A 97 4.66 20.71 26.03
C ALA A 97 4.11 20.37 27.43
N ASP A 98 3.70 19.13 27.67
CA ASP A 98 3.19 18.64 28.97
C ASP A 98 4.31 18.18 29.94
N THR A 99 5.58 18.21 29.52
CA THR A 99 6.74 17.74 30.32
C THR A 99 7.53 18.91 30.88
#